data_AF-A0A3C0AJZ0-F1
#
_entry.id   AF-A0A3C0AJZ0-F1
#
_cell.length_a   1.000
_cell.length_b   1.000
_cell.length_c   1.000
_cell.angle_alpha   90.00
_cell.angle_beta   90.00
_cell.angle_gamma   90.00
#
_symmetry.space_group_name_H-M   'P 1'
#
loop_
_entity.id
_entity.type
_entity.pdbx_description
1 polymer ?
#
loop_
_entity_poly.entity_id
_entity_poly.type
_entity_poly.pdbx_seq_one_letter_code
_entity_poly.pdbx_strand_id
1 'polypeptide(L)' 'AIADVDREIAEKARKQFGGKATLFEDYREMLDKADIDVVTIGAPDHWHTKMLIDACRAGKDVY' A
#
# COMPACT_ATOMS: atom_id res chain seq x y z
N ALA A 1 2.82 5.69 3.48
CA ALA A 1 2.73 5.60 2.01
C ALA A 1 1.32 5.18 1.61
N ILE A 2 0.93 5.37 0.35
CA ILE A 2 -0.34 4.89 -0.21
C ILE A 2 -0.05 4.26 -1.58
N ALA A 3 -0.61 3.09 -1.86
CA ALA A 3 -0.53 2.44 -3.16
C ALA A 3 -1.93 2.19 -3.71
N ASP A 4 -2.21 2.65 -4.93
CA ASP A 4 -3.45 2.38 -5.66
C ASP A 4 -3.17 2.42 -7.16
N VAL A 5 -3.83 1.54 -7.93
CA VAL A 5 -3.72 1.52 -9.39
C VAL A 5 -4.47 2.69 -10.03
N ASP A 6 -5.46 3.26 -9.32
CA ASP A 6 -6.18 4.46 -9.73
C ASP A 6 -5.55 5.69 -9.05
N ARG A 7 -4.94 6.54 -9.88
CA ARG A 7 -4.26 7.75 -9.42
C ARG A 7 -5.20 8.74 -8.73
N GLU A 8 -6.45 8.84 -9.16
CA GLU A 8 -7.41 9.76 -8.56
C GLU A 8 -7.82 9.32 -7.15
N ILE A 9 -8.00 8.01 -6.97
CA ILE A 9 -8.27 7.41 -5.66
C ILE A 9 -7.07 7.58 -4.72
N ALA A 10 -5.85 7.32 -5.19
CA ALA A 10 -4.63 7.54 -4.42
C ALA A 10 -4.49 9.00 -3.96
N GLU A 11 -4.75 9.95 -4.85
CA GLU A 11 -4.69 11.38 -4.55
C GLU A 11 -5.76 11.83 -3.55
N LYS A 12 -6.98 11.29 -3.67
CA LYS A 12 -8.06 11.53 -2.72
C LYS A 12 -7.70 11.01 -1.33
N ALA A 13 -7.18 9.79 -1.24
CA ALA A 13 -6.71 9.21 0.02
C ALA A 13 -5.55 10.03 0.60
N ARG A 14 -4.57 10.43 -0.21
CA ARG A 14 -3.46 11.29 0.23
C ARG A 14 -3.96 12.59 0.85
N LYS A 15 -4.94 13.26 0.23
CA LYS A 15 -5.55 14.48 0.78
C LYS A 15 -6.24 14.20 2.13
N GLN A 16 -6.97 13.08 2.24
CA GLN A 16 -7.64 12.67 3.48
C GLN A 16 -6.64 12.40 4.62
N PHE A 17 -5.47 11.86 4.31
CA PHE A 17 -4.40 11.56 5.27
C PHE A 17 -3.33 12.66 5.39
N GLY A 18 -3.70 13.92 5.19
CA GLY A 18 -2.83 15.07 5.48
C GLY A 18 -1.80 15.43 4.40
N GLY A 19 -1.89 14.84 3.21
CA GLY A 19 -1.22 15.33 1.99
C GLY A 19 0.24 14.90 1.79
N LYS A 20 0.86 14.25 2.78
CA LYS A 20 2.32 13.98 2.79
C LYS A 20 2.72 12.58 2.35
N ALA A 21 1.74 11.67 2.19
CA ALA A 21 2.04 10.30 1.81
C ALA A 21 2.62 10.21 0.40
N THR A 22 3.76 9.52 0.26
CA THR A 22 4.27 9.07 -1.03
C THR A 22 3.26 8.14 -1.69
N LEU A 23 2.97 8.39 -2.97
CA LEU A 23 2.06 7.59 -3.78
C LEU A 23 2.84 6.58 -4.62
N PHE A 24 2.30 5.38 -4.71
CA PHE A 24 2.80 4.29 -5.53
C PHE A 24 1.67 3.77 -6.42
N GLU A 25 1.97 3.48 -7.69
CA GLU A 25 1.01 2.82 -8.60
C GLU A 25 1.15 1.29 -8.54
N ASP A 26 2.33 0.81 -8.09
CA ASP A 26 2.60 -0.59 -7.79
C ASP A 26 2.96 -0.75 -6.31
N TYR A 27 2.14 -1.50 -5.56
CA TYR A 27 2.40 -1.75 -4.14
C TYR A 27 3.70 -2.52 -3.89
N ARG A 28 4.22 -3.26 -4.88
CA ARG A 28 5.48 -4.01 -4.72
C ARG A 28 6.66 -3.06 -4.51
N GLU A 29 6.69 -1.94 -5.23
CA GLU A 29 7.68 -0.88 -5.04
C GLU A 29 7.56 -0.20 -3.66
N MET A 30 6.33 -0.17 -3.12
CA MET A 30 6.08 0.30 -1.75
C MET A 30 6.62 -0.72 -0.73
N LEU A 31 6.45 -2.02 -0.95
CA LEU A 31 6.95 -3.06 -0.03
C LEU A 31 8.48 -3.10 0.07
N ASP A 32 9.20 -2.71 -0.98
CA ASP A 32 10.67 -2.61 -0.99
C ASP A 32 11.21 -1.46 -0.12
N LYS A 33 10.35 -0.61 0.45
CA LYS A 33 10.75 0.51 1.29
C LYS A 33 11.09 0.06 2.70
N ALA A 34 12.31 0.37 3.14
CA ALA A 34 12.81 0.01 4.47
C ALA A 34 12.13 0.79 5.61
N ASP A 35 11.55 1.96 5.32
CA ASP A 35 10.87 2.85 6.28
C ASP A 35 9.37 2.55 6.44
N ILE A 36 8.89 1.43 5.90
CA ILE A 36 7.52 0.94 6.09
C ILE A 36 7.57 -0.33 6.93
N ASP A 37 6.96 -0.30 8.11
CA ASP A 37 6.93 -1.43 9.04
C ASP A 37 5.66 -2.29 8.89
N VAL A 38 4.51 -1.64 8.68
CA VAL A 38 3.18 -2.26 8.67
C VAL A 38 2.41 -1.84 7.42
N VAL A 39 1.62 -2.75 6.84
CA VAL A 39 0.68 -2.47 5.76
C VAL A 39 -0.75 -2.89 6.11
N THR A 40 -1.73 -2.19 5.55
CA THR A 40 -3.15 -2.54 5.61
C THR A 40 -3.67 -2.71 4.19
N ILE A 41 -4.42 -3.77 3.94
CA ILE A 41 -4.89 -4.12 2.59
C ILE A 41 -6.38 -3.77 2.48
N GLY A 42 -6.67 -2.71 1.72
CA GLY A 42 -8.03 -2.27 1.39
C GLY A 42 -8.38 -2.40 -0.10
N ALA A 43 -7.67 -3.27 -0.83
CA ALA A 43 -7.93 -3.55 -2.24
C ALA A 43 -9.20 -4.43 -2.41
N PRO A 44 -9.66 -4.72 -3.63
CA PRO A 44 -10.74 -5.70 -3.82
C PRO A 44 -10.35 -7.09 -3.30
N ASP A 45 -11.30 -7.84 -2.72
CA ASP A 45 -11.08 -9.11 -2.00
C ASP A 45 -10.15 -10.11 -2.70
N HIS A 46 -10.27 -10.25 -4.02
CA HIS A 46 -9.48 -11.19 -4.81
C HIS A 46 -7.97 -10.88 -4.84
N TRP A 47 -7.56 -9.68 -4.43
CA TRP A 47 -6.16 -9.28 -4.29
C TRP A 47 -5.58 -9.53 -2.90
N HIS A 48 -6.41 -9.67 -1.87
CA HIS A 48 -5.96 -9.73 -0.48
C HIS A 48 -4.93 -10.83 -0.23
N THR A 49 -5.19 -12.05 -0.72
CA THR A 49 -4.32 -13.20 -0.50
C THR A 49 -2.92 -12.96 -1.08
N LYS A 50 -2.85 -12.45 -2.31
CA LYS A 50 -1.56 -12.19 -2.96
C LYS A 50 -0.79 -11.08 -2.25
N MET A 51 -1.45 -9.97 -1.94
CA MET A 51 -0.82 -8.81 -1.29
C MET A 51 -0.32 -9.16 0.12
N LEU A 52 -1.10 -9.94 0.88
CA LEU A 52 -0.70 -10.44 2.20
C LEU A 52 0.57 -11.30 2.10
N ILE A 53 0.59 -12.27 1.19
CA ILE A 53 1.77 -13.14 0.99
C ILE A 53 3.01 -12.31 0.62
N ASP A 54 2.87 -11.35 -0.29
CA ASP A 54 3.98 -10.52 -0.73
C ASP A 54 4.48 -9.61 0.39
N ALA A 55 3.58 -9.02 1.18
CA ALA A 55 3.93 -8.20 2.35
C ALA A 55 4.67 -9.02 3.42
N CYS A 56 4.18 -10.22 3.76
CA CYS A 56 4.88 -11.10 4.70
C CYS A 56 6.26 -11.53 4.18
N ARG A 57 6.40 -11.80 2.88
CA ARG A 57 7.71 -12.11 2.26
C ARG A 57 8.68 -10.93 2.29
N ALA A 58 8.15 -9.71 2.19
CA ALA A 58 8.91 -8.46 2.34
C ALA A 58 9.20 -8.11 3.83
N GLY A 59 8.82 -8.98 4.77
CA GLY A 59 9.06 -8.79 6.21
C GLY A 59 8.22 -7.69 6.83
N LYS A 60 7.06 -7.37 6.25
CA LYS A 60 6.12 -6.37 6.77
C LYS A 60 5.05 -7.02 7.64
N ASP A 61 4.67 -6.34 8.71
CA ASP A 61 3.47 -6.71 9.46
C ASP A 61 2.23 -6.31 8.66
N VAL A 62 1.14 -7.06 8.83
CA VAL A 62 -0.11 -6.84 8.09
C VAL A 62 -1.30 -6.74 9.04
N TYR A 63 -2.14 -5.72 8.85
CA TYR A 63 -3.39 -5.48 9.59
C TYR A 63 -4.59 -5.46 8.64
#